data_AF-A0A257WED2-F1
#
_entry.id   AF-A0A257WED2-F1
#
_cell.length_a   1.000
_cell.length_b   1.000
_cell.length_c   1.000
_cell.angle_alpha   90.00
_cell.angle_beta   90.00
_cell.angle_gamma   90.00
#
_symmetry.space_group_name_H-M   'P 1'
#
loop_
_entity.id
_entity.type
_entity.pdbx_description
1 polymer ?
#
loop_
_entity_poly.entity_id
_entity_poly.type
_entity_poly.pdbx_seq_one_letter_code
_entity_poly.pdbx_strand_id
1 'polypeptide(L)'
;MLGVLKHQEIRHHATVVGAVLFVWSLSLSAFADTFTVRLDDGKEVEVDARHAGSGQDAHALEFADGQLQVIPADRLIKRVAGLDPTPISIEEMLTQVETEFGSERILSEMDKPYLIVLVRATTAAPDATTKRVMQNTLKKAGEFFRGMQTNFLQFVKQARVDTTPVKFPLVAVIF
;
A
#
# COMPACT_ATOMS: atom_id res chain seq x y z
N MET A 1 1.71 47.56 -79.48
CA MET A 1 0.34 47.07 -79.20
C MET A 1 0.33 46.48 -77.81
N LEU A 2 -0.72 46.81 -77.06
CA LEU A 2 -1.10 46.41 -75.71
C LEU A 2 -0.95 44.91 -75.40
N GLY A 3 -0.76 44.59 -74.11
CA GLY A 3 -1.13 43.31 -73.49
C GLY A 3 -0.16 42.86 -72.38
N VAL A 4 -0.19 43.42 -71.16
CA VAL A 4 -1.08 43.11 -70.01
C VAL A 4 -0.64 41.90 -69.16
N LEU A 5 -0.30 42.22 -67.90
CA LEU A 5 -0.37 41.46 -66.62
C LEU A 5 0.49 40.20 -66.39
N LYS A 6 1.36 40.27 -65.37
CA LYS A 6 1.11 39.57 -64.08
C LYS A 6 2.00 40.08 -62.93
N HIS A 7 1.32 40.45 -61.86
CA HIS A 7 1.81 40.52 -60.47
C HIS A 7 2.33 39.15 -60.03
N GLN A 8 3.50 39.08 -59.40
CA GLN A 8 3.67 38.38 -58.12
C GLN A 8 5.03 38.72 -57.50
N GLU A 9 4.97 39.31 -56.30
CA GLU A 9 6.11 39.60 -55.44
C GLU A 9 6.91 38.33 -55.10
N ILE A 10 8.23 38.48 -55.18
CA ILE A 10 9.22 37.56 -54.65
C ILE A 10 9.31 37.83 -53.14
N ARG A 11 8.87 36.88 -52.30
CA ARG A 11 9.17 36.89 -50.86
C ARG A 11 10.15 35.78 -50.52
N HIS A 12 11.19 36.21 -49.82
CA HIS A 12 12.42 35.51 -49.51
C HIS A 12 12.24 34.29 -48.61
N HIS A 13 13.02 33.27 -48.97
CA HIS A 13 13.59 32.17 -48.21
C HIS A 13 13.45 32.20 -46.68
N ALA A 14 12.70 31.20 -46.20
CA ALA A 14 13.03 30.26 -45.13
C ALA A 14 14.13 30.66 -44.12
N THR A 15 13.72 30.83 -42.86
CA THR A 15 14.57 30.49 -41.71
C THR A 15 13.70 29.75 -40.70
N VAL A 16 13.94 28.43 -40.62
CA VAL A 16 13.33 27.53 -39.64
C VAL A 16 14.03 27.79 -38.31
N VAL A 17 13.32 28.39 -37.35
CA VAL A 17 13.74 28.39 -35.94
C VAL A 17 12.78 27.47 -35.19
N GLY A 18 13.16 26.20 -35.10
CA GLY A 18 12.48 25.21 -34.28
C GLY A 18 12.74 25.51 -32.81
N ALA A 19 11.81 26.21 -32.16
CA ALA A 19 11.79 26.30 -30.71
C ALA A 19 11.22 25.00 -30.14
N VAL A 20 12.08 24.03 -29.87
CA VAL A 20 11.74 22.85 -29.05
C VAL A 20 11.65 23.34 -27.61
N LEU A 21 10.42 23.64 -27.18
CA LEU A 21 10.05 23.83 -25.79
C LEU A 21 10.19 22.48 -25.07
N PHE A 22 11.39 22.21 -24.57
CA PHE A 22 11.64 21.10 -23.64
C PHE A 22 11.02 21.52 -22.30
N VAL A 23 9.74 21.24 -22.13
CA VAL A 23 9.05 21.38 -20.85
C VAL A 23 9.69 20.35 -19.92
N TRP A 24 10.60 20.81 -19.08
CA TRP A 24 11.10 20.06 -17.94
C TRP A 24 9.89 19.73 -17.06
N SER A 25 9.47 18.47 -17.12
CA SER A 25 8.60 17.85 -16.14
C SER A 25 9.26 18.05 -14.78
N LEU A 26 8.75 19.03 -14.02
CA LEU A 26 8.90 19.08 -12.57
C LEU A 26 8.29 17.79 -12.03
N SER A 27 9.14 16.77 -11.88
CA SER A 27 8.86 15.63 -11.04
C SER A 27 8.74 16.18 -9.62
N LEU A 28 7.54 16.63 -9.24
CA LEU A 28 7.18 16.66 -7.84
C LEU A 28 7.34 15.22 -7.37
N SER A 29 8.41 14.94 -6.65
CA SER A 29 8.50 13.79 -5.77
C SER A 29 7.29 13.89 -4.87
N ALA A 30 6.24 13.12 -5.20
CA ALA A 30 5.05 13.05 -4.40
C ALA A 30 5.43 12.21 -3.18
N PHE A 31 5.86 12.88 -2.12
CA PHE A 31 6.18 12.24 -0.85
C PHE A 31 4.88 11.80 -0.16
N ALA A 32 4.97 10.75 0.66
CA ALA A 32 3.86 10.28 1.47
C ALA A 32 3.44 11.36 2.48
N ASP A 33 2.21 11.27 2.99
CA ASP A 33 1.75 12.08 4.11
C ASP A 33 2.51 11.66 5.37
N THR A 34 3.25 12.61 5.93
CA THR A 34 4.26 12.35 6.96
C THR A 34 3.91 13.07 8.25
N PHE A 35 4.02 12.37 9.37
CA PHE A 35 3.67 12.83 10.70
C PHE A 35 4.88 12.77 11.61
N THR A 36 5.16 13.86 12.31
CA THR A 36 6.10 13.87 13.44
C THR A 36 5.30 13.68 14.71
N VAL A 37 5.51 12.55 15.39
CA VAL A 37 4.77 12.13 16.59
C VAL A 37 5.72 11.99 17.77
N ARG A 38 5.30 12.46 18.94
CA ARG A 38 6.00 12.23 20.21
C ARG A 38 5.55 10.91 20.84
N LEU A 39 6.51 10.05 21.14
CA LEU A 39 6.31 8.78 21.84
C LEU A 39 6.21 8.98 23.36
N ASP A 40 5.87 7.91 24.08
CA ASP A 40 5.73 7.93 25.55
C ASP A 40 7.04 8.29 26.28
N ASP A 41 8.19 7.96 25.69
CA ASP A 41 9.51 8.31 26.20
C ASP A 41 9.94 9.76 25.88
N GLY A 42 9.06 10.52 25.22
CA GLY A 42 9.31 11.90 24.78
C GLY A 42 10.08 12.01 23.47
N LYS A 43 10.49 10.89 22.85
CA LYS A 43 11.20 10.89 21.56
C LYS A 43 10.24 11.28 20.44
N GLU A 44 10.72 12.10 19.53
CA GLU A 44 10.00 12.44 18.30
C GLU A 44 10.40 11.47 17.19
N VAL A 45 9.41 10.90 16.52
CA VAL A 45 9.60 10.00 15.37
C VAL A 45 8.79 10.50 14.18
N GLU A 46 9.37 10.34 13.01
CA GLU A 46 8.72 10.63 11.74
C GLU A 46 8.13 9.33 11.19
N VAL A 47 6.86 9.37 10.80
CA VAL A 47 6.13 8.21 10.28
C VAL A 47 5.30 8.59 9.05
N ASP A 48 5.27 7.69 8.08
CA ASP A 48 4.40 7.80 6.90
C ASP A 48 3.08 7.10 7.18
N ALA A 49 1.97 7.85 7.10
CA ALA A 49 0.64 7.34 7.38
C ALA A 49 -0.42 8.14 6.62
N ARG A 50 -1.61 7.58 6.40
CA ARG A 50 -2.78 8.37 6.00
C ARG A 50 -3.50 8.88 7.24
N HIS A 51 -3.88 10.15 7.26
CA HIS A 51 -4.84 10.66 8.24
C HIS A 51 -6.24 10.06 8.01
N ALA A 52 -6.63 9.06 8.81
CA ALA A 52 -7.91 8.37 8.67
C ALA A 52 -9.08 9.12 9.34
N GLY A 53 -8.81 10.02 10.29
CA GLY A 53 -9.83 10.84 10.94
C GLY A 53 -9.35 11.51 12.21
N SER A 54 -10.19 12.37 12.78
CA SER A 54 -9.94 13.02 14.08
C SER A 54 -11.22 13.11 14.89
N GLY A 55 -11.08 13.14 16.21
CA GLY A 55 -12.18 13.35 17.15
C GLY A 55 -11.73 13.10 18.58
N GLN A 56 -12.45 13.66 19.55
CA GLN A 56 -12.18 13.47 21.00
C GLN A 56 -10.69 13.70 21.36
N ASP A 57 -10.11 14.79 20.88
CA ASP A 57 -8.69 15.13 21.09
C ASP A 57 -7.70 14.02 20.68
N ALA A 58 -8.03 13.29 19.62
CA ALA A 58 -7.19 12.26 19.03
C ALA A 58 -7.21 12.27 17.49
N HIS A 59 -6.16 11.69 16.89
CA HIS A 59 -6.02 11.43 15.48
C HIS A 59 -5.90 9.93 15.23
N ALA A 60 -6.57 9.43 14.18
CA ALA A 60 -6.39 8.08 13.68
C ALA A 60 -5.45 8.11 12.46
N LEU A 61 -4.37 7.35 12.53
CA LEU A 61 -3.36 7.18 11.48
C LEU A 61 -3.48 5.77 10.90
N GLU A 62 -3.61 5.65 9.58
CA GLU A 62 -3.60 4.37 8.84
C GLU A 62 -2.24 4.18 8.16
N PHE A 63 -1.51 3.14 8.53
CA PHE A 63 -0.17 2.85 7.99
C PHE A 63 -0.23 2.04 6.69
N ALA A 64 0.93 1.88 6.05
CA ALA A 64 1.10 1.13 4.80
C ALA A 64 0.70 -0.36 4.92
N ASP A 65 0.74 -0.92 6.12
CA ASP A 65 0.32 -2.29 6.44
C ASP A 65 -1.18 -2.41 6.74
N GLY A 66 -1.91 -1.30 6.77
CA GLY A 66 -3.32 -1.23 7.12
C GLY A 66 -3.60 -1.15 8.61
N GLN A 67 -2.58 -1.07 9.46
CA GLN A 67 -2.75 -0.83 10.89
C GLN A 67 -3.35 0.56 11.12
N LEU A 68 -4.36 0.63 12.00
CA LEU A 68 -4.89 1.88 12.52
C LEU A 68 -4.31 2.12 13.91
N GLN A 69 -3.61 3.24 14.07
CA GLN A 69 -3.15 3.71 15.37
C GLN A 69 -3.87 5.00 15.73
N VAL A 70 -4.43 5.04 16.95
CA VAL A 70 -5.02 6.26 17.50
C VAL A 70 -3.97 6.92 18.39
N ILE A 71 -3.66 8.18 18.11
CA ILE A 71 -2.75 8.99 18.92
C ILE A 71 -3.49 10.19 19.51
N PRO A 72 -3.22 10.58 20.77
CA PRO A 72 -3.67 11.85 21.31
C PRO A 72 -3.19 13.04 20.49
N ALA A 73 -4.00 14.11 20.43
CA ALA A 73 -3.72 15.29 19.63
C ALA A 73 -2.45 16.04 20.07
N ASP A 74 -2.14 16.02 21.37
CA ASP A 74 -0.94 16.64 21.95
C ASP A 74 0.37 15.92 21.60
N ARG A 75 0.28 14.69 21.07
CA ARG A 75 1.44 13.93 20.55
C ARG A 75 1.78 14.27 19.12
N LEU A 76 0.86 14.85 18.36
CA LEU A 76 1.12 15.27 16.99
C LEU A 76 1.88 16.60 16.99
N ILE A 77 3.15 16.57 16.59
CA ILE A 77 4.02 17.75 16.55
C ILE A 77 3.85 18.49 15.23
N LYS A 78 3.84 17.74 14.14
CA LYS A 78 3.80 18.28 12.78
C LYS A 78 3.20 17.27 11.82
N ARG A 79 2.49 17.77 10.81
CA ARG A 79 2.09 17.02 9.62
C ARG A 79 2.61 17.72 8.37
N VAL A 80 3.14 16.94 7.44
CA VAL A 80 3.47 17.38 6.08
C VAL A 80 2.57 16.60 5.14
N ALA A 81 1.56 17.28 4.59
CA ALA A 81 0.59 16.65 3.71
C ALA A 81 1.27 16.12 2.44
N GLY A 82 1.00 14.84 2.15
CA GLY A 82 1.50 14.12 0.99
C GLY A 82 0.45 13.15 0.44
N LEU A 83 0.88 12.18 -0.35
CA LEU A 83 0.01 11.09 -0.81
C LEU A 83 -0.22 10.06 0.30
N ASP A 84 -1.32 9.31 0.20
CA ASP A 84 -1.49 8.11 1.03
C ASP A 84 -0.27 7.18 0.87
N PRO A 85 0.21 6.54 1.96
CA PRO A 85 1.28 5.58 1.85
C PRO A 85 0.84 4.42 0.94
N THR A 86 1.75 3.98 0.07
CA THR A 86 1.54 2.80 -0.77
C THR A 86 1.38 1.58 0.13
N PRO A 87 0.29 0.80 -0.01
CA PRO A 87 0.13 -0.43 0.75
C PRO A 87 1.30 -1.38 0.54
N ILE A 88 1.79 -1.99 1.62
CA ILE A 88 2.84 -3.00 1.50
C ILE A 88 2.31 -4.25 0.81
N SER A 89 3.22 -4.96 0.16
CA SER A 89 2.98 -6.26 -0.44
C SER A 89 2.77 -7.35 0.62
N ILE A 90 2.22 -8.50 0.22
CA ILE A 90 2.06 -9.64 1.12
C ILE A 90 3.42 -10.21 1.56
N GLU A 91 4.42 -10.08 0.70
CA GLU A 91 5.79 -10.53 0.94
C GLU A 91 6.49 -9.63 1.99
N GLU A 92 6.27 -8.31 1.92
CA GLU A 92 6.71 -7.35 2.94
C GLU A 92 5.98 -7.56 4.26
N MET A 93 4.67 -7.83 4.22
CA MET A 93 3.88 -8.17 5.42
C MET A 93 4.41 -9.45 6.08
N LEU A 94 4.75 -10.50 5.32
CA LEU A 94 5.39 -11.68 5.91
C LEU A 94 6.71 -11.32 6.61
N THR A 95 7.52 -10.45 6.00
CA THR A 95 8.78 -10.00 6.60
C THR A 95 8.54 -9.26 7.93
N GLN A 96 7.49 -8.44 8.02
CA GLN A 96 7.10 -7.79 9.29
C GLN A 96 6.68 -8.81 10.34
N VAL A 97 5.85 -9.80 9.97
CA VAL A 97 5.42 -10.86 10.90
C VAL A 97 6.60 -11.72 11.36
N GLU A 98 7.54 -12.03 10.47
CA GLU A 98 8.79 -12.72 10.80
C GLU A 98 9.67 -11.92 11.76
N THR A 99 9.70 -10.60 11.61
CA THR A 99 10.42 -9.71 12.53
C THR A 99 9.77 -9.70 13.91
N GLU A 100 8.43 -9.69 13.98
CA GLU A 100 7.67 -9.63 15.23
C GLU A 100 7.72 -10.94 16.03
N PHE A 101 7.55 -12.09 15.37
CA PHE A 101 7.43 -13.38 16.07
C PHE A 101 8.67 -14.28 16.00
N GLY A 102 9.66 -13.93 15.19
CA GLY A 102 10.85 -14.73 14.91
C GLY A 102 10.62 -15.72 13.76
N SER A 103 11.44 -15.62 12.71
CA SER A 103 11.31 -16.43 11.49
C SER A 103 11.43 -17.93 11.74
N GLU A 104 12.19 -18.35 12.76
CA GLU A 104 12.36 -19.75 13.13
C GLU A 104 11.09 -20.38 13.73
N ARG A 105 10.16 -19.55 14.22
CA ARG A 105 8.91 -19.98 14.85
C ARG A 105 7.75 -20.01 13.86
N ILE A 106 7.92 -19.48 12.66
CA ILE A 106 6.83 -19.29 11.71
C ILE A 106 6.78 -20.41 10.68
N LEU A 107 5.56 -20.81 10.35
CA LEU A 107 5.21 -21.42 9.08
C LEU A 107 4.10 -20.57 8.46
N SER A 108 4.20 -20.26 7.17
CA SER A 108 3.24 -19.39 6.49
C SER A 108 2.71 -20.00 5.19
N GLU A 109 1.51 -19.55 4.80
CA GLU A 109 0.90 -19.79 3.49
C GLU A 109 0.39 -18.45 2.96
N MET A 110 0.76 -18.12 1.73
CA MET A 110 0.29 -16.92 1.03
C MET A 110 -0.82 -17.29 0.05
N ASP A 111 -2.04 -16.85 0.33
CA ASP A 111 -3.19 -17.02 -0.55
C ASP A 111 -3.91 -15.68 -0.75
N LYS A 112 -3.38 -14.85 -1.67
CA LYS A 112 -3.74 -13.43 -1.83
C LYS A 112 -5.28 -13.22 -1.82
N PRO A 113 -5.81 -12.26 -1.03
CA PRO A 113 -5.07 -11.26 -0.23
C PRO A 113 -4.63 -11.75 1.16
N TYR A 114 -4.82 -13.04 1.50
CA TYR A 114 -4.57 -13.57 2.84
C TYR A 114 -3.13 -14.03 3.05
N LEU A 115 -2.53 -13.62 4.17
CA LEU A 115 -1.32 -14.19 4.73
C LEU A 115 -1.69 -15.01 5.96
N ILE A 116 -1.52 -16.32 5.91
CA ILE A 116 -1.85 -17.21 7.02
C ILE A 116 -0.55 -17.63 7.68
N VAL A 117 -0.46 -17.42 8.99
CA VAL A 117 0.76 -17.60 9.76
C VAL A 117 0.47 -18.50 10.94
N LEU A 118 1.22 -19.60 11.06
CA LEU A 118 1.27 -20.44 12.24
C LEU A 118 2.52 -20.08 13.04
N VAL A 119 2.33 -19.56 14.25
CA VAL A 119 3.40 -19.19 15.19
C VAL A 119 3.57 -20.32 16.20
N ARG A 120 4.70 -21.03 16.13
CA ARG A 120 4.98 -22.12 17.06
C ARG A 120 5.41 -21.59 18.44
N ALA A 121 5.01 -22.30 19.48
CA ALA A 121 5.45 -22.03 20.86
C ALA A 121 6.96 -22.24 21.07
N THR A 122 7.62 -23.03 20.22
CA THR A 122 9.05 -23.35 20.32
C THR A 122 9.81 -23.03 19.03
N THR A 123 11.07 -22.62 19.20
CA THR A 123 12.04 -22.41 18.11
C THR A 123 12.60 -23.73 17.58
N ALA A 124 12.46 -24.83 18.32
CA ALA A 124 12.89 -26.15 17.87
C ALA A 124 12.19 -26.53 16.55
N ALA A 125 12.97 -26.99 15.59
CA ALA A 125 12.44 -27.42 14.30
C ALA A 125 11.54 -28.66 14.49
N PRO A 126 10.31 -28.64 13.96
CA PRO A 126 9.44 -29.82 14.00
C PRO A 126 10.06 -30.94 13.16
N ASP A 127 9.78 -32.19 13.55
CA ASP A 127 10.08 -33.33 12.69
C ASP A 127 9.33 -33.25 11.35
N ALA A 128 9.76 -34.02 10.36
CA ALA A 128 9.22 -33.96 9.01
C ALA A 128 7.70 -34.26 8.94
N THR A 129 7.20 -35.16 9.79
CA THR A 129 5.79 -35.53 9.82
C THR A 129 4.97 -34.38 10.39
N THR A 130 5.39 -33.83 11.53
CA THR A 130 4.73 -32.69 12.17
C THR A 130 4.74 -31.47 11.25
N LYS A 131 5.88 -31.16 10.61
CA LYS A 131 5.99 -30.07 9.65
C LYS A 131 5.00 -30.22 8.50
N ARG A 132 4.88 -31.43 7.93
CA ARG A 132 3.95 -31.71 6.84
C ARG A 132 2.49 -31.52 7.26
N VAL A 133 2.12 -31.96 8.45
CA VAL A 133 0.76 -31.76 9.00
C VAL A 133 0.47 -30.26 9.13
N MET A 134 1.39 -29.49 9.72
CA MET A 134 1.26 -28.04 9.88
C MET A 134 1.08 -27.33 8.52
N GLN A 135 1.90 -27.66 7.53
CA GLN A 135 1.80 -27.11 6.17
C GLN A 135 0.45 -27.45 5.51
N ASN A 136 -0.03 -28.68 5.65
CA ASN A 136 -1.34 -29.06 5.13
C ASN A 136 -2.48 -28.30 5.82
N THR A 137 -2.36 -28.05 7.13
CA THR A 137 -3.34 -27.25 7.88
C THR A 137 -3.37 -25.82 7.38
N LEU A 138 -2.20 -25.19 7.19
CA LEU A 138 -2.09 -23.84 6.63
C LEU A 138 -2.71 -23.73 5.24
N LYS A 139 -2.42 -24.69 4.35
CA LYS A 139 -3.01 -24.74 3.03
C LYS A 139 -4.55 -24.82 3.07
N LYS A 140 -5.09 -25.70 3.92
CA LYS A 140 -6.55 -25.82 4.11
C LYS A 140 -7.18 -24.54 4.65
N ALA A 141 -6.48 -23.83 5.54
CA ALA A 141 -6.93 -22.53 6.01
C ALA A 141 -6.99 -21.52 4.85
N GLY A 142 -5.99 -21.50 3.97
CA GLY A 142 -5.98 -20.68 2.74
C GLY A 142 -7.21 -20.93 1.88
N GLU A 143 -7.42 -22.20 1.53
CA GLU A 143 -8.58 -22.65 0.76
C GLU A 143 -9.91 -22.25 1.42
N PHE A 144 -10.00 -22.33 2.75
CA PHE A 144 -11.17 -21.89 3.50
C PHE A 144 -11.43 -20.38 3.38
N PHE A 145 -10.41 -19.54 3.63
CA PHE A 145 -10.56 -18.08 3.53
C PHE A 145 -10.94 -17.65 2.12
N ARG A 146 -10.32 -18.25 1.10
CA ARG A 146 -10.66 -18.02 -0.30
C ARG A 146 -12.12 -18.41 -0.61
N GLY A 147 -12.57 -19.55 -0.12
CA GLY A 147 -13.96 -20.00 -0.26
C GLY A 147 -14.95 -19.06 0.42
N MET A 148 -14.65 -18.63 1.65
CA MET A 148 -15.44 -17.66 2.40
C MET A 148 -15.54 -16.33 1.65
N GLN A 149 -14.42 -15.79 1.15
CA GLN A 149 -14.43 -14.56 0.35
C GLN A 149 -15.29 -14.70 -0.90
N THR A 150 -15.18 -15.83 -1.60
CA THR A 150 -15.98 -16.09 -2.81
C THR A 150 -17.48 -16.05 -2.50
N ASN A 151 -17.89 -16.74 -1.44
CA ASN A 151 -19.29 -16.77 -1.00
C ASN A 151 -19.77 -15.39 -0.54
N PHE A 152 -18.93 -14.66 0.22
CA PHE A 152 -19.24 -13.32 0.69
C PHE A 152 -19.42 -12.34 -0.48
N LEU A 153 -18.50 -12.33 -1.45
CA LEU A 153 -18.62 -11.46 -2.63
C LEU A 153 -19.83 -11.82 -3.49
N GLN A 154 -20.18 -13.11 -3.59
CA GLN A 154 -21.42 -13.54 -4.25
C GLN A 154 -22.66 -12.99 -3.53
N PHE A 155 -22.70 -13.11 -2.20
CA PHE A 155 -23.78 -12.56 -1.39
C PHE A 155 -23.89 -11.04 -1.57
N VAL A 156 -22.78 -10.31 -1.47
CA VAL A 156 -22.75 -8.85 -1.64
C VAL A 156 -23.26 -8.44 -3.03
N LYS A 157 -22.85 -9.16 -4.08
CA LYS A 157 -23.36 -8.95 -5.43
C LYS A 157 -24.88 -9.15 -5.52
N GLN A 158 -25.42 -10.17 -4.85
CA GLN A 158 -26.88 -10.41 -4.79
C GLN A 158 -27.60 -9.30 -3.99
N ALA A 159 -26.98 -8.83 -2.92
CA ALA A 159 -27.48 -7.74 -2.08
C ALA A 159 -27.35 -6.35 -2.74
N ARG A 160 -26.64 -6.23 -3.88
CA ARG A 160 -26.35 -4.98 -4.59
C ARG A 160 -25.69 -3.93 -3.70
N VAL A 161 -24.81 -4.38 -2.80
CA VAL A 161 -23.99 -3.50 -1.97
C VAL A 161 -22.69 -3.24 -2.74
N ASP A 162 -22.29 -1.97 -2.79
CA ASP A 162 -21.03 -1.58 -3.41
C ASP A 162 -19.84 -2.08 -2.58
N THR A 163 -18.84 -2.64 -3.26
CA THR A 163 -17.61 -3.12 -2.63
C THR A 163 -16.40 -2.41 -3.20
N THR A 164 -15.45 -2.09 -2.33
CA THR A 164 -14.10 -1.72 -2.73
C THR A 164 -13.19 -2.94 -2.67
N PRO A 165 -12.21 -3.05 -3.60
CA PRO A 165 -11.16 -4.05 -3.48
C PRO A 165 -10.40 -3.90 -2.16
N VAL A 166 -9.92 -5.02 -1.63
CA VAL A 166 -9.06 -5.05 -0.45
C VAL A 166 -7.77 -4.28 -0.75
N LYS A 167 -7.44 -3.28 0.08
CA LYS A 167 -6.26 -2.40 -0.07
C LYS A 167 -4.98 -3.01 0.52
N PHE A 168 -5.09 -3.78 1.60
CA PHE A 168 -3.97 -4.28 2.40
C PHE A 168 -3.94 -5.82 2.49
N PRO A 169 -2.78 -6.45 2.70
CA PRO A 169 -2.73 -7.88 3.03
C PRO A 169 -3.54 -8.19 4.29
N LEU A 170 -4.31 -9.29 4.26
CA LEU A 170 -5.14 -9.71 5.39
C LEU A 170 -4.42 -10.83 6.16
N VAL A 171 -3.97 -10.53 7.37
CA VAL A 171 -3.18 -11.48 8.18
C VAL A 171 -4.07 -12.31 9.10
N ALA A 172 -3.93 -13.63 9.04
CA ALA A 172 -4.53 -14.57 9.98
C ALA A 172 -3.44 -15.29 10.76
N VAL A 173 -3.32 -15.00 12.06
CA VAL A 173 -2.33 -15.61 12.94
C VAL A 173 -2.95 -16.74 13.77
N ILE A 174 -2.30 -17.89 13.76
CA ILE A 174 -2.69 -19.12 14.47
C ILE A 174 -1.53 -19.47 15.43
N PHE A 175 -1.85 -19.86 16.67
CA PHE A 175 -0.89 -20.24 17.71
C PHE A 175 -0.99 -21.72 18.06
#